data_AF-D9THU8-F1
#
_entry.id   AF-D9THU8-F1
#
_cell.length_a   1.000
_cell.length_b   1.000
_cell.length_c   1.000
_cell.angle_alpha   90.00
_cell.angle_beta   90.00
_cell.angle_gamma   90.00
#
_symmetry.space_group_name_H-M   'P 1'
#
loop_
_entity.id
_entity.type
_entity.pdbx_description
1 polymer ?
#
loop_
_entity_poly.entity_id
_entity_poly.type
_entity_poly.pdbx_seq_one_letter_code
_entity_poly.pdbx_strand_id
1 'polypeptide(L)'
;MNLYLPLDTFQEIKIITGNNVIECKRNSDFINISTFLKENEPFIIVCNEQLIFSTTTKKLKRLKEELKIEKVKIGLETFKTEDGFLKLLHETYVLFGNDKKFVVYIELINPVDTCPIIIEIKKDSEKCYFSLANIPPGEENNNYLIKYAEHIILDFSQLEEATYDVEIKFIDGEMIGKTTFRYQPSKMRLEKYLPYNPV
;
A
#
# COMPACT_ATOMS: atom_id res chain seq x y z
N MET A 1 14.86 13.35 -5.98
CA MET A 1 13.69 12.45 -5.88
C MET A 1 12.50 13.28 -5.46
N ASN A 2 11.36 13.07 -6.10
CA ASN A 2 10.08 13.63 -5.65
C ASN A 2 9.40 12.61 -4.76
N LEU A 3 8.71 13.06 -3.71
CA LEU A 3 7.81 12.24 -2.93
C LEU A 3 6.40 12.62 -3.28
N TYR A 4 5.61 11.65 -3.68
CA TYR A 4 4.18 11.72 -3.82
C TYR A 4 3.52 11.50 -2.46
N LEU A 5 2.86 12.52 -1.94
CA LEU A 5 2.10 12.49 -0.70
C LEU A 5 0.80 13.24 -0.99
N PRO A 6 -0.26 12.55 -1.44
CA PRO A 6 -1.46 13.25 -1.87
C PRO A 6 -2.10 13.98 -0.69
N LEU A 7 -2.14 15.30 -0.83
CA LEU A 7 -2.31 16.26 0.27
C LEU A 7 -3.74 16.35 0.79
N ASP A 8 -4.70 15.77 0.08
CA ASP A 8 -6.11 15.77 0.48
C ASP A 8 -6.36 14.91 1.72
N THR A 9 -5.48 13.94 1.97
CA THR A 9 -5.56 13.00 3.09
C THR A 9 -4.71 13.44 4.30
N PHE A 10 -3.78 14.37 4.09
CA PHE A 10 -2.69 14.69 5.03
C PHE A 10 -2.64 16.21 5.31
N GLN A 11 -3.15 16.62 6.47
CA GLN A 11 -3.32 18.05 6.81
C GLN A 11 -1.98 18.71 7.16
N GLU A 12 -1.11 18.02 7.90
CA GLU A 12 0.24 18.49 8.23
C GLU A 12 1.28 17.45 7.84
N ILE A 13 2.23 17.81 6.99
CA ILE A 13 3.37 16.96 6.63
C ILE A 13 4.66 17.65 7.10
N LYS A 14 5.46 16.91 7.87
CA LYS A 14 6.77 17.33 8.35
C LYS A 14 7.83 16.33 7.90
N ILE A 15 8.90 16.84 7.30
CA ILE A 15 10.09 16.04 7.01
C ILE A 15 11.16 16.41 8.04
N ILE A 16 11.60 15.45 8.84
CA ILE A 16 12.60 15.64 9.88
C ILE A 16 13.92 15.04 9.40
N THR A 17 14.99 15.81 9.42
CA THR A 17 16.34 15.38 9.01
C THR A 17 17.38 15.95 9.97
N GLY A 18 18.06 15.08 10.72
CA GLY A 18 18.95 15.51 11.81
C GLY A 18 18.24 16.44 12.79
N ASN A 19 18.67 17.71 12.85
CA ASN A 19 18.09 18.76 13.71
C ASN A 19 17.12 19.69 12.97
N ASN A 20 16.84 19.44 11.69
CA ASN A 20 15.98 20.29 10.87
C ASN A 20 14.58 19.68 10.77
N VAL A 21 13.56 20.53 10.90
CA VAL A 21 12.18 20.22 10.58
C VAL A 21 11.77 21.06 9.39
N ILE A 22 11.34 20.39 8.33
CA ILE A 22 10.85 21.02 7.11
C ILE A 22 9.33 20.87 7.11
N GLU A 23 8.64 21.99 7.32
CA GLU A 23 7.19 22.05 7.20
C GLU A 23 6.81 22.23 5.73
N CYS A 24 6.07 21.28 5.19
CA CYS A 24 5.63 21.32 3.80
C CYS A 24 4.27 22.00 3.73
N LYS A 25 4.22 23.22 3.20
CA LYS A 25 2.96 23.93 2.93
C LYS A 25 2.23 23.31 1.73
N ARG A 26 0.91 23.31 1.81
CA ARG A 26 -0.04 22.68 0.88
C ARG A 26 -0.03 23.37 -0.49
N ASN A 27 0.82 22.93 -1.41
CA ASN A 27 0.88 23.51 -2.78
C ASN A 27 0.90 22.48 -3.93
N SER A 28 1.09 21.18 -3.65
CA SER A 28 1.07 20.11 -4.68
C SER A 28 1.21 18.72 -4.05
N ASP A 29 0.65 17.68 -4.67
CA ASP A 29 0.81 16.28 -4.22
C ASP A 29 2.26 15.76 -4.21
N PHE A 30 3.20 16.52 -4.76
CA PHE A 30 4.61 16.18 -4.80
C PHE A 30 5.46 17.13 -3.97
N ILE A 31 6.43 16.56 -3.24
CA ILE A 31 7.48 17.29 -2.52
C ILE A 31 8.83 16.83 -3.08
N ASN A 32 9.59 17.74 -3.69
CA ASN A 32 10.95 17.43 -4.12
C ASN A 32 11.88 17.41 -2.90
N ILE A 33 12.35 16.22 -2.51
CA ILE A 33 13.25 16.08 -1.35
C ILE A 33 14.73 16.18 -1.69
N SER A 34 15.11 16.09 -2.97
CA SER A 34 16.52 16.22 -3.37
C SER A 34 17.11 17.61 -3.11
N THR A 35 16.27 18.63 -2.99
CA THR A 35 16.71 19.98 -2.65
C THR A 35 17.10 20.12 -1.18
N PHE A 36 16.71 19.17 -0.34
CA PHE A 36 16.83 19.29 1.13
C PHE A 36 17.73 18.22 1.75
N LEU A 37 17.87 17.05 1.11
CA LEU A 37 18.48 15.87 1.72
C LEU A 37 19.71 15.40 0.96
N LYS A 38 20.79 15.07 1.70
CA LYS A 38 21.94 14.36 1.13
C LYS A 38 21.61 12.87 0.95
N GLU A 39 22.38 12.21 0.09
CA GLU A 39 22.03 10.85 -0.37
C GLU A 39 21.87 9.81 0.76
N ASN A 40 22.79 9.83 1.73
CA ASN A 40 22.81 8.90 2.87
C ASN A 40 22.23 9.51 4.16
N GLU A 41 21.71 10.73 4.11
CA GLU A 41 21.14 11.37 5.28
C GLU A 41 19.79 10.72 5.63
N PRO A 42 19.61 10.21 6.86
CA PRO A 42 18.35 9.65 7.28
C PRO A 42 17.33 10.77 7.46
N PHE A 43 16.13 10.54 6.97
CA PHE A 43 15.00 11.43 7.14
C PHE A 43 13.77 10.65 7.56
N ILE A 44 12.88 11.35 8.24
CA ILE A 44 11.61 10.86 8.74
C ILE A 44 10.50 11.66 8.10
N ILE A 45 9.44 10.98 7.67
CA ILE A 45 8.19 11.64 7.29
C ILE A 45 7.20 11.43 8.40
N VAL A 46 6.62 12.54 8.85
CA VAL A 46 5.56 12.58 9.85
C VAL A 46 4.36 13.24 9.21
N CYS A 47 3.18 12.66 9.41
CA CYS A 47 1.92 13.29 9.05
C CYS A 47 0.96 13.29 10.23
N ASN A 48 0.34 14.44 10.51
CA ASN A 48 -0.56 14.62 11.65
C ASN A 48 0.04 14.05 12.95
N GLU A 49 1.31 14.35 13.18
CA GLU A 49 2.11 13.87 14.33
C GLU A 49 2.39 12.35 14.37
N GLN A 50 1.94 11.59 13.39
CA GLN A 50 2.22 10.16 13.27
C GLN A 50 3.43 9.91 12.39
N LEU A 51 4.35 9.05 12.87
CA LEU A 51 5.47 8.56 12.07
C LEU A 51 4.94 7.77 10.88
N ILE A 52 5.25 8.24 9.68
CA ILE A 52 4.81 7.63 8.43
C ILE A 52 5.88 6.67 7.92
N PHE A 53 7.17 7.05 7.86
CA PHE A 53 8.31 6.14 7.70
C PHE A 53 9.64 6.86 7.97
N SER A 54 10.74 6.10 8.03
CA SER A 54 12.11 6.59 8.17
C SER A 54 13.03 5.87 7.20
N THR A 55 13.83 6.59 6.41
CA THR A 55 14.75 5.97 5.43
C THR A 55 15.84 6.95 4.98
N THR A 56 16.64 6.56 3.97
CA THR A 56 17.56 7.44 3.23
C THR A 56 17.18 7.46 1.75
N THR A 57 17.58 8.51 1.03
CA THR A 57 17.31 8.56 -0.42
C THR A 57 18.05 7.45 -1.19
N LYS A 58 19.24 7.04 -0.74
CA LYS A 58 19.95 5.87 -1.29
C LYS A 58 19.12 4.59 -1.21
N LYS A 59 18.51 4.32 -0.05
CA LYS A 59 17.66 3.14 0.14
C LYS A 59 16.42 3.19 -0.73
N LEU A 60 15.79 4.36 -0.85
CA LEU A 60 14.63 4.52 -1.74
C LEU A 60 14.98 4.28 -3.22
N LYS A 61 16.11 4.82 -3.71
CA LYS A 61 16.59 4.56 -5.08
C LYS A 61 16.85 3.08 -5.32
N ARG A 62 17.57 2.43 -4.39
CA ARG A 62 17.87 0.99 -4.47
C ARG A 62 16.60 0.15 -4.49
N LEU A 63 15.65 0.43 -3.60
CA LEU A 63 14.34 -0.24 -3.60
C LEU A 63 13.63 -0.07 -4.93
N LYS A 64 13.69 1.13 -5.53
CA LYS A 64 13.08 1.38 -6.84
C LYS A 64 13.70 0.54 -7.97
N GLU A 65 15.00 0.26 -7.90
CA GLU A 65 15.72 -0.55 -8.89
C GLU A 65 15.51 -2.06 -8.70
N GLU A 66 15.41 -2.52 -7.44
CA GLU A 66 15.44 -3.94 -7.10
C GLU A 66 14.05 -4.55 -6.86
N LEU A 67 13.11 -3.79 -6.28
CA LEU A 67 11.80 -4.26 -5.86
C LEU A 67 10.91 -4.55 -7.06
N LYS A 68 10.19 -5.68 -7.00
CA LYS A 68 9.15 -6.04 -7.97
C LYS A 68 7.88 -6.44 -7.22
N ILE A 69 6.73 -6.06 -7.77
CA ILE A 69 5.45 -6.65 -7.37
C ILE A 69 5.16 -7.82 -8.29
N GLU A 70 5.03 -9.00 -7.69
CA GLU A 70 4.67 -10.22 -8.41
C GLU A 70 3.15 -10.30 -8.59
N LYS A 71 2.39 -10.04 -7.52
CA LYS A 71 0.92 -10.13 -7.54
C LYS A 71 0.27 -9.08 -6.63
N VAL A 72 -0.86 -8.56 -7.08
CA VAL A 72 -1.80 -7.79 -6.26
C VAL A 72 -3.17 -8.46 -6.35
N LYS A 73 -3.71 -8.86 -5.20
CA LYS A 73 -4.96 -9.60 -5.09
C LYS A 73 -5.89 -8.95 -4.08
N ILE A 74 -7.17 -9.19 -4.25
CA ILE A 74 -8.22 -8.75 -3.31
C ILE A 74 -8.82 -9.98 -2.66
N GLY A 75 -9.10 -9.90 -1.37
CA GLY A 75 -9.80 -10.96 -0.65
C GLY A 75 -10.41 -10.47 0.65
N LEU A 76 -11.11 -11.32 1.39
CA LEU A 76 -11.79 -10.90 2.62
C LEU A 76 -10.93 -11.10 3.87
N GLU A 77 -10.08 -12.12 3.86
CA GLU A 77 -9.32 -12.58 5.01
C GLU A 77 -7.99 -13.16 4.56
N THR A 78 -7.02 -13.05 5.45
CA THR A 78 -5.71 -13.70 5.35
C THR A 78 -5.49 -14.63 6.52
N PHE A 79 -4.64 -15.62 6.31
CA PHE A 79 -4.15 -16.50 7.36
C PHE A 79 -2.65 -16.75 7.17
N LYS A 80 -1.96 -17.06 8.27
CA LYS A 80 -0.55 -17.42 8.25
C LYS A 80 -0.44 -18.95 8.20
N THR A 81 0.28 -19.48 7.22
CA THR A 81 0.58 -20.91 7.13
C THR A 81 1.60 -21.32 8.20
N GLU A 82 1.76 -22.62 8.42
CA GLU A 82 2.75 -23.18 9.35
C GLU A 82 4.17 -22.71 9.02
N ASP A 83 4.51 -22.68 7.73
CA ASP A 83 5.78 -22.16 7.20
C ASP A 83 5.92 -20.62 7.30
N GLY A 84 4.97 -19.93 7.93
CA GLY A 84 4.99 -18.50 8.17
C GLY A 84 4.51 -17.61 7.01
N PHE A 85 4.11 -18.18 5.87
CA PHE A 85 3.60 -17.43 4.72
C PHE A 85 2.19 -16.91 4.96
N LEU A 86 1.95 -15.65 4.61
CA LEU A 86 0.60 -15.10 4.57
C LEU A 86 -0.10 -15.57 3.28
N LYS A 87 -1.33 -16.07 3.38
CA LYS A 87 -2.17 -16.43 2.23
C LYS A 87 -3.56 -15.82 2.36
N LEU A 88 -4.18 -15.52 1.22
CA LEU A 88 -5.59 -15.16 1.16
C LEU A 88 -6.45 -16.41 1.36
N LEU A 89 -7.41 -16.35 2.29
CA LEU A 89 -8.39 -17.42 2.48
C LEU A 89 -9.45 -17.40 1.37
N HIS A 90 -9.85 -16.21 0.95
CA HIS A 90 -10.91 -15.98 -0.04
C HIS A 90 -10.50 -14.89 -1.02
N GLU A 91 -9.76 -15.26 -2.06
CA GLU A 91 -9.52 -14.35 -3.20
C GLU A 91 -10.86 -14.03 -3.88
N THR A 92 -11.16 -12.76 -4.06
CA THR A 92 -12.39 -12.30 -4.71
C THR A 92 -12.14 -11.05 -5.54
N TYR A 93 -12.88 -10.92 -6.63
CA TYR A 93 -12.91 -9.71 -7.46
C TYR A 93 -14.23 -8.94 -7.28
N VAL A 94 -15.17 -9.50 -6.49
CA VAL A 94 -16.45 -8.87 -6.18
C VAL A 94 -16.61 -8.82 -4.66
N LEU A 95 -16.85 -7.63 -4.14
CA LEU A 95 -17.19 -7.34 -2.75
C LEU A 95 -18.67 -6.98 -2.66
N PHE A 96 -19.30 -7.40 -1.57
CA PHE A 96 -20.71 -7.20 -1.31
C PHE A 96 -20.93 -6.24 -0.14
N GLY A 97 -22.08 -5.56 -0.09
CA GLY A 97 -22.38 -4.60 0.98
C GLY A 97 -22.42 -5.17 2.40
N ASN A 98 -22.52 -6.50 2.54
CA ASN A 98 -22.43 -7.18 3.82
C ASN A 98 -20.99 -7.61 4.20
N ASP A 99 -20.01 -7.43 3.30
CA ASP A 99 -18.60 -7.64 3.63
C ASP A 99 -18.13 -6.51 4.55
N LYS A 100 -17.61 -6.86 5.73
CA LYS A 100 -17.17 -5.86 6.72
C LYS A 100 -15.78 -5.29 6.44
N LYS A 101 -14.95 -6.04 5.71
CA LYS A 101 -13.56 -5.71 5.38
C LYS A 101 -13.09 -6.47 4.14
N PHE A 102 -12.14 -5.89 3.42
CA PHE A 102 -11.30 -6.63 2.48
C PHE A 102 -9.83 -6.32 2.72
N VAL A 103 -9.01 -7.18 2.14
CA VAL A 103 -7.57 -7.16 2.20
C VAL A 103 -7.04 -6.96 0.78
N VAL A 104 -6.18 -5.97 0.62
CA VAL A 104 -5.28 -5.87 -0.53
C VAL A 104 -4.04 -6.69 -0.19
N TYR A 105 -3.89 -7.84 -0.84
CA TYR A 105 -2.74 -8.72 -0.68
C TYR A 105 -1.71 -8.42 -1.76
N ILE A 106 -0.45 -8.27 -1.37
CA ILE A 106 0.64 -7.90 -2.26
C ILE A 106 1.80 -8.89 -2.06
N GLU A 107 2.21 -9.53 -3.14
CA GLU A 107 3.42 -10.36 -3.20
C GLU A 107 4.57 -9.54 -3.78
N LEU A 108 5.64 -9.38 -3.00
CA LEU A 108 6.81 -8.55 -3.32
C LEU A 108 8.06 -9.41 -3.43
N ILE A 109 8.85 -9.14 -4.47
CA ILE A 109 10.15 -9.74 -4.72
C ILE A 109 11.22 -8.67 -4.53
N ASN A 110 12.31 -9.03 -3.84
CA ASN A 110 13.44 -8.21 -3.43
C ASN A 110 13.16 -6.96 -2.56
N PRO A 111 12.28 -7.02 -1.53
CA PRO A 111 12.24 -5.96 -0.53
C PRO A 111 13.46 -6.05 0.41
N VAL A 112 14.61 -5.54 -0.02
CA VAL A 112 15.89 -5.57 0.73
C VAL A 112 15.93 -4.64 1.94
N ASP A 113 15.08 -3.63 1.96
CA ASP A 113 14.93 -2.64 3.02
C ASP A 113 13.43 -2.46 3.32
N THR A 114 13.10 -1.74 4.39
CA THR A 114 11.70 -1.32 4.60
C THR A 114 11.25 -0.44 3.44
N CYS A 115 10.19 -0.86 2.76
CA CYS A 115 9.67 -0.24 1.57
C CYS A 115 8.35 0.50 1.89
N PRO A 116 8.35 1.84 1.88
CA PRO A 116 7.10 2.59 1.91
C PRO A 116 6.42 2.48 0.53
N ILE A 117 5.18 2.00 0.53
CA ILE A 117 4.33 1.96 -0.66
C ILE A 117 3.05 2.76 -0.41
N ILE A 118 2.51 3.26 -1.50
CA ILE A 118 1.24 3.96 -1.56
C ILE A 118 0.21 3.01 -2.14
N ILE A 119 -0.97 2.97 -1.52
CA ILE A 119 -2.12 2.22 -1.99
C ILE A 119 -3.24 3.22 -2.25
N GLU A 120 -3.63 3.35 -3.51
CA GLU A 120 -4.75 4.20 -3.90
C GLU A 120 -5.90 3.36 -4.43
N ILE A 121 -7.11 3.74 -4.07
CA ILE A 121 -8.31 3.20 -4.71
C ILE A 121 -8.98 4.33 -5.47
N LYS A 122 -9.35 4.03 -6.71
CA LYS A 122 -9.98 4.97 -7.61
C LYS A 122 -11.31 4.44 -8.12
N LYS A 123 -12.26 5.36 -8.29
CA LYS A 123 -13.51 5.15 -9.03
C LYS A 123 -13.49 6.14 -10.18
N ASP A 124 -13.67 5.67 -11.43
CA ASP A 124 -13.70 6.54 -12.61
C ASP A 124 -12.47 7.48 -12.71
N SER A 125 -11.28 6.98 -12.35
CA SER A 125 -10.02 7.73 -12.24
C SER A 125 -9.92 8.75 -11.09
N GLU A 126 -10.98 8.95 -10.32
CA GLU A 126 -11.00 9.80 -9.13
C GLU A 126 -10.58 9.01 -7.89
N LYS A 127 -9.66 9.56 -7.10
CA LYS A 127 -9.15 8.93 -5.88
C LYS A 127 -10.22 8.98 -4.78
N CYS A 128 -10.63 7.81 -4.29
CA CYS A 128 -11.60 7.69 -3.19
C CYS A 128 -11.00 7.13 -1.90
N TYR A 129 -9.88 6.40 -1.99
CA TYR A 129 -9.14 5.93 -0.83
C TYR A 129 -7.64 6.09 -1.05
N PHE A 130 -6.92 6.34 0.05
CA PHE A 130 -5.49 6.45 0.06
C PHE A 130 -4.93 5.86 1.36
N SER A 131 -3.84 5.10 1.25
CA SER A 131 -3.06 4.64 2.40
C SER A 131 -1.57 4.64 2.09
N LEU A 132 -0.76 4.90 3.12
CA LEU A 132 0.66 4.57 3.09
C LEU A 132 0.90 3.34 3.96
N ALA A 133 1.63 2.35 3.42
CA ALA A 133 2.03 1.16 4.13
C ALA A 133 3.57 1.01 4.11
N ASN A 134 4.15 0.66 5.26
CA ASN A 134 5.56 0.29 5.35
C ASN A 134 5.70 -1.22 5.30
N ILE A 135 6.23 -1.72 4.20
CA ILE A 135 6.49 -3.14 4.06
C ILE A 135 7.88 -3.44 4.63
N PRO A 136 8.00 -4.29 5.67
CA PRO A 136 9.30 -4.65 6.20
C PRO A 136 10.09 -5.50 5.18
N PRO A 137 11.42 -5.62 5.35
CA PRO A 137 12.23 -6.42 4.43
C PRO A 137 11.76 -7.88 4.35
N GLY A 138 12.07 -8.48 3.21
CA GLY A 138 11.78 -9.87 2.87
C GLY A 138 12.69 -10.87 3.56
N GLU A 139 12.25 -12.12 3.59
CA GLU A 139 13.09 -13.25 3.99
C GLU A 139 13.72 -13.88 2.74
N GLU A 140 14.94 -14.38 2.88
CA GLU A 140 15.69 -14.97 1.77
C GLU A 140 15.12 -16.34 1.40
N ASN A 141 14.67 -16.46 0.15
CA ASN A 141 14.06 -17.66 -0.39
C ASN A 141 14.42 -17.80 -1.87
N ASN A 142 15.05 -18.91 -2.26
CA ASN A 142 15.43 -19.21 -3.64
C ASN A 142 16.20 -18.07 -4.35
N ASN A 143 17.25 -17.54 -3.70
CA ASN A 143 18.12 -16.45 -4.18
C ASN A 143 17.47 -15.06 -4.31
N TYR A 144 16.22 -14.90 -3.87
CA TYR A 144 15.52 -13.61 -3.82
C TYR A 144 14.98 -13.37 -2.42
N LEU A 145 14.75 -12.11 -2.06
CA LEU A 145 13.96 -11.82 -0.86
C LEU A 145 12.49 -11.83 -1.25
N ILE A 146 11.64 -12.53 -0.51
CA ILE A 146 10.19 -12.52 -0.76
C ILE A 146 9.48 -11.97 0.46
N LYS A 147 8.49 -11.10 0.23
CA LYS A 147 7.60 -10.62 1.29
C LYS A 147 6.15 -10.62 0.83
N TYR A 148 5.29 -10.97 1.77
CA TYR A 148 3.85 -10.87 1.63
C TYR A 148 3.36 -9.74 2.52
N ALA A 149 2.72 -8.76 1.92
CA ALA A 149 2.13 -7.61 2.59
C ALA A 149 0.61 -7.67 2.46
N GLU A 150 -0.06 -7.17 3.50
CA GLU A 150 -1.49 -6.93 3.45
C GLU A 150 -1.78 -5.49 3.86
N HIS A 151 -2.80 -4.92 3.20
CA HIS A 151 -3.42 -3.70 3.67
C HIS A 151 -4.90 -3.96 3.88
N ILE A 152 -5.35 -3.79 5.13
CA ILE A 152 -6.73 -4.06 5.54
C ILE A 152 -7.51 -2.75 5.43
N ILE A 153 -8.60 -2.78 4.67
CA ILE A 153 -9.50 -1.63 4.51
C ILE A 153 -10.79 -1.96 5.26
N LEU A 154 -11.16 -1.07 6.18
CA LEU A 154 -12.08 -1.37 7.30
C LEU A 154 -13.45 -0.68 7.23
N ASP A 155 -13.69 0.26 6.32
CA ASP A 155 -15.00 0.93 6.21
C ASP A 155 -15.44 1.14 4.76
N PHE A 156 -16.64 0.61 4.47
CA PHE A 156 -17.29 0.47 3.16
C PHE A 156 -18.53 1.35 3.04
N SER A 157 -18.93 2.00 4.12
CA SER A 157 -20.18 2.75 4.18
C SER A 157 -20.28 3.85 3.12
N GLN A 158 -19.15 4.22 2.51
CA GLN A 158 -19.04 5.25 1.48
C GLN A 158 -18.83 4.71 0.05
N LEU A 159 -18.69 3.39 -0.14
CA LEU A 159 -18.55 2.83 -1.50
C LEU A 159 -19.92 2.71 -2.17
N GLU A 160 -19.96 3.02 -3.46
CA GLU A 160 -21.13 2.90 -4.33
C GLU A 160 -20.95 1.71 -5.27
N GLU A 161 -22.04 1.20 -5.85
CA GLU A 161 -21.92 0.12 -6.84
C GLU A 161 -21.09 0.58 -8.05
N ALA A 162 -19.85 0.09 -8.14
CA ALA A 162 -18.91 0.45 -9.18
C ALA A 162 -17.78 -0.58 -9.29
N THR A 163 -16.97 -0.43 -10.34
CA THR A 163 -15.65 -1.04 -10.42
C THR A 163 -14.63 -0.05 -9.90
N TYR A 164 -13.73 -0.52 -9.06
CA TYR A 164 -12.68 0.24 -8.43
C TYR A 164 -11.32 -0.28 -8.87
N ASP A 165 -10.41 0.63 -9.19
CA ASP A 165 -9.01 0.34 -9.46
C ASP A 165 -8.22 0.47 -8.15
N VAL A 166 -7.35 -0.50 -7.88
CA VAL A 166 -6.40 -0.46 -6.78
C VAL A 166 -5.00 -0.31 -7.38
N GLU A 167 -4.38 0.83 -7.16
CA GLU A 167 -3.03 1.14 -7.63
C GLU A 167 -2.05 1.05 -6.46
N ILE A 168 -0.97 0.30 -6.65
CA ILE A 168 0.17 0.26 -5.74
C ILE A 168 1.27 1.10 -6.36
N LYS A 169 1.78 2.08 -5.62
CA LYS A 169 2.78 3.03 -6.08
C LYS A 169 3.98 3.06 -5.15
N PHE A 170 5.15 3.36 -5.71
CA PHE A 170 6.26 3.86 -4.92
C PHE A 170 5.90 5.21 -4.30
N ILE A 171 6.68 5.58 -3.30
CA ILE A 171 6.51 6.86 -2.63
C ILE A 171 6.80 8.07 -3.53
N ASP A 172 7.37 7.90 -4.72
CA ASP A 172 7.49 8.99 -5.70
C ASP A 172 6.31 9.05 -6.68
N GLY A 173 5.28 8.22 -6.47
CA GLY A 173 4.05 8.19 -7.27
C GLY A 173 4.11 7.25 -8.47
N GLU A 174 5.26 6.64 -8.75
CA GLU A 174 5.38 5.66 -9.82
C GLU A 174 4.58 4.39 -9.52
N MET A 175 3.74 3.95 -10.45
CA MET A 175 2.94 2.74 -10.31
C MET A 175 3.81 1.49 -10.42
N ILE A 176 3.70 0.60 -9.44
CA ILE A 176 4.43 -0.67 -9.36
C ILE A 176 3.54 -1.90 -9.42
N GLY A 177 2.23 -1.74 -9.16
CA GLY A 177 1.27 -2.82 -9.24
C GLY A 177 -0.14 -2.29 -9.36
N LYS A 178 -1.05 -3.11 -9.88
CA LYS A 178 -2.47 -2.76 -9.93
C LYS A 178 -3.36 -4.00 -9.89
N THR A 179 -4.57 -3.83 -9.40
CA THR A 179 -5.66 -4.80 -9.52
C THR A 179 -6.99 -4.06 -9.52
N THR A 180 -8.09 -4.78 -9.71
CA THR A 180 -9.43 -4.18 -9.70
C THR A 180 -10.40 -5.04 -8.90
N PHE A 181 -11.43 -4.41 -8.35
CA PHE A 181 -12.56 -5.11 -7.75
C PHE A 181 -13.87 -4.41 -8.09
N ARG A 182 -14.99 -5.14 -8.02
CA ARG A 182 -16.33 -4.58 -8.12
C ARG A 182 -17.01 -4.59 -6.77
N TYR A 183 -17.63 -3.49 -6.37
CA TYR A 183 -18.48 -3.45 -5.17
C TYR A 183 -19.96 -3.55 -5.54
N GLN A 184 -20.75 -4.31 -4.77
CA GLN A 184 -22.19 -4.53 -4.98
C GLN A 184 -22.94 -4.45 -3.64
N PRO A 185 -23.68 -3.37 -3.35
CA PRO A 185 -24.27 -3.13 -2.02
C PRO A 185 -25.42 -4.08 -1.66
N SER A 186 -26.17 -4.60 -2.63
CA SER A 186 -27.50 -5.21 -2.41
C SER A 186 -27.61 -6.70 -2.72
N LYS A 187 -26.50 -7.38 -3.04
CA LYS A 187 -26.53 -8.82 -3.32
C LYS A 187 -25.95 -9.61 -2.15
N MET A 188 -26.71 -10.58 -1.64
CA MET A 188 -26.12 -11.65 -0.85
C MET A 188 -25.12 -12.40 -1.73
N ARG A 189 -23.96 -12.72 -1.17
CA ARG A 189 -23.00 -13.67 -1.77
C ARG A 189 -23.80 -14.90 -2.15
N LEU A 190 -23.97 -15.18 -3.45
CA LEU A 190 -24.63 -16.39 -3.90
C LEU A 190 -23.89 -17.56 -3.26
N GLU A 191 -24.58 -18.38 -2.48
CA GLU A 191 -24.06 -19.56 -1.75
C GLU A 191 -23.31 -20.57 -2.64
N LYS A 192 -23.23 -20.34 -3.95
CA LYS A 192 -22.39 -21.11 -4.88
C LYS A 192 -20.89 -21.01 -4.63
N TYR A 193 -20.43 -20.06 -3.82
CA TYR A 193 -19.06 -20.01 -3.32
C TYR A 193 -19.04 -20.32 -1.83
N LEU A 194 -19.48 -21.53 -1.45
CA LEU A 194 -19.18 -22.07 -0.12
C LEU A 194 -17.64 -22.09 0.05
N PRO A 195 -17.13 -21.73 1.23
CA PRO A 195 -15.71 -21.82 1.51
C PRO A 195 -15.24 -23.25 1.23
N TYR A 196 -14.14 -23.38 0.49
CA TYR A 196 -13.41 -24.63 0.44
C TYR A 196 -13.02 -24.96 1.88
N ASN A 197 -13.69 -25.94 2.49
CA ASN A 197 -13.24 -26.57 3.73
C ASN A 197 -12.10 -27.50 3.34
N PRO A 198 -10.83 -27.20 3.66
CA PRO A 198 -9.81 -28.22 3.58
C PRO A 198 -10.13 -29.22 4.71
N VAL A 199 -10.50 -30.43 4.33
CA VAL A 199 -10.53 -31.60 5.22
C VAL A 199 -9.10 -32.03 5.49
#